data_AF-A0AAP2E243-F1
#
_entry.id   AF-A0AAP2E243-F1
#
_cell.length_a   1.000
_cell.length_b   1.000
_cell.length_c   1.000
_cell.angle_alpha   90.00
_cell.angle_beta   90.00
_cell.angle_gamma   90.00
#
_symmetry.space_group_name_H-M   'P 1'
#
loop_
_entity.id
_entity.type
_entity.pdbx_description
1 polymer ?
#
loop_
_entity_poly.entity_id
_entity_poly.type
_entity_poly.pdbx_seq_one_letter_code
_entity_poly.pdbx_strand_id
1 'polypeptide(L)'
;MSGNATLKTPLTERKELFWDISPERVDAALRENDDWAIVRIFEYGKIADIFAAIEFYGHQKIVSVLSNQKLKPTGRVMAYLFLNVDPEHRYL
;
A
#
# COMPACT_ATOMS: atom_id res chain seq x y z
N MET A 1 -2.56 -8.29 23.49
CA MET A 1 -1.70 -8.17 22.30
C MET A 1 -2.42 -8.87 21.15
N SER A 2 -3.20 -8.12 20.37
CA SER A 2 -3.91 -8.68 19.22
C SER A 2 -2.94 -8.71 18.04
N GLY A 3 -2.28 -9.84 17.83
CA GLY A 3 -1.47 -10.05 16.63
C GLY A 3 -2.38 -10.10 15.42
N ASN A 4 -2.18 -9.18 14.47
CA ASN A 4 -2.94 -9.12 13.22
C ASN A 4 -2.87 -10.48 12.51
N ALA A 5 -4.01 -11.13 12.33
CA ALA A 5 -4.13 -12.48 11.75
C ALA A 5 -3.58 -12.57 10.30
N THR A 6 -3.38 -11.43 9.65
CA THR A 6 -2.79 -11.23 8.33
C THR A 6 -1.30 -11.57 8.24
N LEU A 7 -0.61 -11.88 9.34
CA LEU A 7 0.79 -12.37 9.30
C LEU A 7 0.93 -13.85 8.91
N LYS A 8 -0.18 -14.60 8.75
CA LYS A 8 -0.12 -16.07 8.50
C LYS A 8 0.14 -16.48 7.05
N THR A 9 -0.20 -15.65 6.06
CA THR A 9 0.00 -16.00 4.64
C THR A 9 1.47 -15.77 4.26
N PRO A 10 2.21 -16.78 3.77
CA PRO A 10 3.60 -16.64 3.36
C PRO A 10 3.79 -15.53 2.31
N LEU A 11 4.88 -14.76 2.41
CA LEU A 11 5.20 -13.65 1.50
C LEU A 11 5.29 -14.04 0.02
N THR A 12 5.68 -15.29 -0.23
CA THR A 12 5.70 -15.91 -1.56
C THR A 12 4.32 -16.02 -2.22
N GLU A 13 3.25 -16.04 -1.43
CA GLU A 13 1.85 -16.06 -1.91
C GLU A 13 1.31 -14.64 -2.14
N ARG A 14 2.07 -13.59 -1.80
CA ARG A 14 1.70 -12.17 -1.98
C ARG A 14 2.39 -11.52 -3.17
N LYS A 15 2.89 -12.32 -4.12
CA LYS A 15 3.61 -11.86 -5.32
C LYS A 15 2.88 -10.76 -6.09
N GLU A 16 1.56 -10.76 -6.09
CA GLU A 16 0.74 -9.75 -6.75
C GLU A 16 0.99 -8.34 -6.20
N LEU A 17 1.30 -8.19 -4.92
CA LEU A 17 1.58 -6.88 -4.30
C LEU A 17 3.02 -6.41 -4.52
N PHE A 18 3.95 -7.32 -4.84
CA PHE A 18 5.39 -7.05 -4.92
C PHE A 18 5.99 -7.47 -6.28
N TRP A 19 5.20 -7.33 -7.35
CA TRP A 19 5.51 -7.80 -8.70
C TRP A 19 6.78 -7.18 -9.32
N ASP A 20 7.33 -6.13 -8.70
CA ASP A 20 8.49 -5.36 -9.15
C ASP A 20 9.71 -5.43 -8.23
N ILE A 21 9.65 -6.20 -7.13
CA ILE A 21 10.78 -6.42 -6.22
C ILE A 21 11.20 -7.88 -6.26
N SER A 22 12.53 -8.12 -6.29
CA SER A 22 13.05 -9.48 -6.25
C SER A 22 12.72 -10.14 -4.89
N PRO A 23 12.32 -11.43 -4.86
CA PRO A 23 11.90 -12.10 -3.62
C PRO A 23 12.90 -11.96 -2.45
N GLU A 24 14.20 -11.90 -2.76
CA GLU A 24 15.29 -11.78 -1.80
C GLU A 24 15.35 -10.38 -1.13
N ARG A 25 14.75 -9.37 -1.77
CA ARG A 25 14.70 -7.99 -1.28
C ARG A 25 13.37 -7.65 -0.61
N VAL A 26 12.31 -8.41 -0.85
CA VAL A 26 10.99 -8.22 -0.21
C VAL A 26 11.11 -8.34 1.32
N ASP A 27 11.79 -9.39 1.80
CA ASP A 27 11.98 -9.61 3.24
C ASP A 27 12.75 -8.47 3.94
N ALA A 28 13.73 -7.88 3.27
CA ALA A 28 14.48 -6.75 3.79
C ALA A 28 13.66 -5.46 3.75
N ALA A 29 12.99 -5.21 2.63
CA ALA A 29 12.17 -4.01 2.43
C ALA A 29 10.96 -3.97 3.38
N LEU A 30 10.41 -5.12 3.79
CA LEU A 30 9.30 -5.20 4.73
C LEU A 30 9.71 -5.13 6.21
N ARG A 31 10.98 -5.43 6.54
CA ARG A 31 11.45 -5.36 7.94
C ARG A 31 11.66 -3.94 8.44
N GLU A 32 11.93 -3.00 7.55
CA GLU A 32 12.27 -1.62 7.93
C GLU A 32 11.07 -0.67 7.80
N ASN A 33 10.42 -0.65 6.64
CA ASN A 33 9.22 0.14 6.37
C ASN A 33 8.60 -0.34 5.05
N ASP A 34 7.32 -0.73 5.07
CA ASP A 34 6.52 -1.22 3.93
C ASP A 34 5.65 -0.14 3.27
N ASP A 35 5.70 1.12 3.72
CA ASP A 35 4.92 2.24 3.20
C ASP A 35 5.16 2.48 1.70
N TRP A 36 6.38 2.21 1.23
CA TRP A 36 6.72 2.33 -0.20
C TRP A 36 5.87 1.37 -1.06
N ALA A 37 5.47 0.21 -0.53
CA ALA A 37 4.66 -0.74 -1.27
C ALA A 37 3.24 -0.19 -1.46
N ILE A 38 2.67 0.44 -0.43
CA ILE A 38 1.37 1.11 -0.49
C ILE A 38 1.38 2.17 -1.60
N VAL A 39 2.40 3.03 -1.64
CA VAL A 39 2.52 4.05 -2.70
C VAL A 39 2.55 3.41 -4.09
N ARG A 40 3.37 2.37 -4.29
CA ARG A 40 3.50 1.70 -5.59
C ARG A 40 2.22 1.01 -6.04
N ILE A 41 1.51 0.35 -5.12
CA ILE A 41 0.24 -0.31 -5.43
C ILE A 41 -0.78 0.71 -5.94
N PHE A 42 -0.86 1.89 -5.32
CA PHE A 42 -1.76 2.94 -5.79
C PHE A 42 -1.30 3.60 -7.10
N GLU A 43 0.01 3.68 -7.35
CA GLU A 43 0.53 4.29 -8.59
C GLU A 43 0.49 3.37 -9.82
N TYR A 44 0.69 2.06 -9.65
CA TYR A 44 0.89 1.12 -10.76
C TYR A 44 0.06 -0.17 -10.66
N GLY A 45 -0.50 -0.47 -9.49
CA GLY A 45 -1.29 -1.67 -9.28
C GLY A 45 -2.63 -1.64 -10.02
N LYS A 46 -3.24 -2.80 -10.13
CA LYS A 46 -4.63 -2.96 -10.59
C LYS A 46 -5.58 -2.76 -9.40
N ILE A 47 -6.86 -2.60 -9.70
CA ILE A 47 -7.90 -2.42 -8.68
C ILE A 47 -7.90 -3.56 -7.63
N ALA A 48 -7.67 -4.80 -8.06
CA ALA A 48 -7.59 -5.96 -7.15
C ALA A 48 -6.44 -5.81 -6.13
N ASP A 49 -5.29 -5.28 -6.56
CA ASP A 49 -4.13 -5.04 -5.69
C ASP A 49 -4.43 -3.96 -4.65
N ILE A 50 -5.18 -2.92 -5.04
CA ILE A 50 -5.63 -1.86 -4.13
C ILE A 50 -6.53 -2.43 -3.03
N PHE A 51 -7.52 -3.27 -3.40
CA PHE A 51 -8.38 -3.93 -2.42
C PHE A 51 -7.58 -4.85 -1.48
N ALA A 52 -6.68 -5.66 -2.04
CA ALA A 52 -5.81 -6.53 -1.26
C ALA A 52 -4.92 -5.72 -0.31
N ALA A 53 -4.39 -4.58 -0.74
CA ALA A 53 -3.63 -3.68 0.13
C ALA A 53 -4.48 -3.14 1.28
N ILE A 54 -5.71 -2.68 1.01
CA ILE A 54 -6.63 -2.17 2.04
C ILE A 54 -6.95 -3.24 3.08
N GLU A 55 -7.21 -4.46 2.65
CA GLU A 55 -7.43 -5.60 3.55
C GLU A 55 -6.17 -5.93 4.36
N PHE A 56 -5.01 -5.91 3.72
CA PHE A 56 -3.75 -6.31 4.32
C PHE A 56 -3.19 -5.30 5.34
N TYR A 57 -3.06 -4.03 4.93
CA TYR A 57 -2.46 -2.96 5.74
C TYR A 57 -3.48 -2.26 6.65
N GLY A 58 -4.75 -2.34 6.31
CA GLY A 58 -5.83 -1.61 6.97
C GLY A 58 -5.95 -0.17 6.48
N HIS A 59 -7.20 0.31 6.46
CA HIS A 59 -7.55 1.63 5.95
C HIS A 59 -6.75 2.78 6.58
N GLN A 60 -6.61 2.79 7.91
CA GLN A 60 -5.93 3.89 8.64
C GLN A 60 -4.46 4.03 8.24
N LYS A 61 -3.75 2.91 8.10
CA LYS A 61 -2.34 2.92 7.69
C LYS A 61 -2.20 3.48 6.29
N ILE A 62 -3.00 3.00 5.34
CA ILE A 62 -2.93 3.46 3.95
C ILE A 62 -3.23 4.96 3.85
N VAL A 63 -4.29 5.43 4.50
CA VAL A 63 -4.62 6.87 4.49
C VAL A 63 -3.46 7.70 5.04
N SER A 64 -2.85 7.28 6.16
CA SER A 64 -1.70 7.97 6.74
C SER A 64 -0.52 8.03 5.77
N VAL A 65 -0.19 6.90 5.12
CA VAL A 65 0.91 6.83 4.15
C VAL A 65 0.63 7.73 2.95
N LEU A 66 -0.51 7.54 2.28
CA LEU A 66 -0.83 8.27 1.05
C LEU A 66 -0.96 9.78 1.29
N SER A 67 -1.45 10.21 2.46
CA SER A 67 -1.57 11.63 2.82
C SER A 67 -0.22 12.33 3.03
N ASN A 68 0.85 11.57 3.28
CA ASN A 68 2.18 12.09 3.56
C ASN A 68 3.16 11.90 2.38
N GLN A 69 2.68 11.40 1.24
CA GLN A 69 3.52 11.06 0.09
C GLN A 69 3.16 11.93 -1.12
N LYS A 70 4.17 12.25 -1.93
CA LYS A 70 3.95 12.90 -3.23
C LYS A 70 3.66 11.85 -4.29
N LEU A 71 2.38 11.60 -4.52
CA LEU A 71 1.91 10.59 -5.47
C LEU A 71 1.94 11.10 -6.91
N LYS A 72 2.20 10.18 -7.86
CA LYS A 72 1.95 10.40 -9.28
C LYS A 72 0.46 10.65 -9.56
N PRO A 73 0.10 11.28 -10.70
CA PRO A 73 -1.29 11.56 -11.05
C PRO A 73 -2.23 10.36 -10.92
N THR A 74 -1.84 9.18 -11.40
CA THR A 74 -2.62 7.95 -11.26
C THR A 74 -2.85 7.57 -9.81
N GLY A 75 -1.79 7.60 -8.98
CA GLY A 75 -1.87 7.31 -7.56
C GLY A 75 -2.77 8.26 -6.80
N ARG A 76 -2.76 9.56 -7.13
CA ARG A 76 -3.68 10.55 -6.56
C ARG A 76 -5.13 10.24 -6.90
N VAL A 77 -5.42 9.92 -8.16
CA VAL A 77 -6.78 9.54 -8.59
C VAL A 77 -7.25 8.31 -7.84
N MET A 78 -6.41 7.27 -7.74
CA MET A 78 -6.77 6.05 -7.01
C MET A 78 -6.95 6.31 -5.51
N ALA A 79 -6.08 7.09 -4.88
CA ALA A 79 -6.20 7.46 -3.46
C ALA A 79 -7.51 8.21 -3.18
N TYR A 80 -7.88 9.13 -4.06
CA TYR A 80 -9.14 9.86 -3.96
C TYR A 80 -10.35 8.95 -4.16
N LEU A 81 -10.36 8.14 -5.23
CA LEU A 81 -11.51 7.28 -5.57
C LEU A 81 -11.80 6.21 -4.51
N PHE A 82 -10.77 5.60 -3.93
CA PHE A 82 -10.93 4.49 -3.00
C PHE A 82 -10.94 4.91 -1.53
N LEU A 83 -10.31 6.04 -1.18
CA LEU A 83 -10.07 6.42 0.21
C LEU A 83 -10.38 7.89 0.51
N ASN A 84 -10.81 8.67 -0.48
CA ASN A 84 -11.04 10.12 -0.37
C ASN A 84 -9.81 10.89 0.15
N VAL A 85 -8.61 10.47 -0.28
CA VAL A 85 -7.34 11.11 0.08
C VAL A 85 -6.82 11.93 -1.10
N ASP A 86 -6.62 13.23 -0.87
CA ASP A 86 -5.85 14.12 -1.77
C ASP A 86 -4.64 14.70 -0.99
N PRO A 87 -3.41 14.21 -1.24
CA PRO A 87 -2.22 14.70 -0.55
C PRO A 87 -1.86 16.15 -0.87
N GLU A 88 -2.39 16.73 -1.95
CA GLU A 88 -2.12 18.11 -2.38
C GLU A 88 -3.24 19.09 -1.99
N HIS A 89 -4.47 18.61 -1.80
CA HIS A 89 -5.55 19.39 -1.17
C HIS A 89 -5.74 18.97 0.28
N ARG A 90 -4.88 19.50 1.17
CA ARG A 90 -5.24 19.59 2.58
C ARG A 90 -6.37 20.61 2.69
N TYR A 91 -7.60 20.13 2.88
CA TYR A 91 -8.69 21.00 3.33
C TYR A 91 -8.24 21.62 4.67
N LEU A 92 -7.91 22.91 4.62
CA LEU A 92 -7.75 23.77 5.79
C LEU A 92 -9.12 24.00 6.45
#